data_AF-A0A378U7C2-F1
#
_entry.id   AF-A0A378U7C2-F1
#
_cell.length_a   1.000
_cell.length_b   1.000
_cell.length_c   1.000
_cell.angle_alpha   90.00
_cell.angle_beta   90.00
_cell.angle_gamma   90.00
#
_symmetry.space_group_name_H-M   'P 1'
#
loop_
_entity.id
_entity.type
_entity.pdbx_description
1 polymer ?
#
loop_
_entity_poly.entity_id
_entity_poly.type
_entity_poly.pdbx_seq_one_letter_code
_entity_poly.pdbx_strand_id
1 'polypeptide(L)'
;MSLDYPGLLAALHVESELLTHRLQDLPFEYWGRATPAEGWSIQDQVSHLAFFDDATKLALTAPDHFAQMAAKLIDGGMDFPDRIAEQHRILAPRH
;
A
#
# COMPACT_ATOMS: atom_id res chain seq x y z
N MET A 1 -20.26 -16.47 -13.96
CA MET A 1 -20.35 -14.99 -13.91
C MET A 1 -19.06 -14.46 -14.49
N SER A 2 -19.12 -13.66 -15.56
CA SER A 2 -17.94 -12.92 -16.03
C SER A 2 -17.73 -11.73 -15.10
N LEU A 3 -16.50 -11.49 -14.67
CA LEU A 3 -16.15 -10.23 -14.01
C LEU A 3 -16.15 -9.11 -15.04
N ASP A 4 -16.69 -7.95 -14.66
CA ASP A 4 -16.60 -6.71 -15.43
C ASP A 4 -15.25 -6.04 -15.14
N TYR A 5 -14.19 -6.50 -15.82
CA TYR A 5 -12.85 -5.96 -15.64
C TYR A 5 -12.76 -4.45 -15.98
N PRO A 6 -13.37 -3.95 -17.07
CA PRO A 6 -13.42 -2.50 -17.33
C PRO A 6 -14.05 -1.71 -16.18
N GLY A 7 -15.19 -2.16 -15.65
CA GLY A 7 -15.84 -1.53 -14.51
C GLY A 7 -14.97 -1.52 -13.25
N LEU A 8 -14.31 -2.64 -12.96
CA LEU A 8 -13.40 -2.76 -11.82
C LEU A 8 -12.20 -1.80 -11.94
N LEU A 9 -11.58 -1.71 -13.12
CA LEU A 9 -10.45 -0.81 -13.36
C LEU A 9 -10.86 0.66 -13.26
N ALA A 10 -12.06 1.01 -13.75
CA ALA A 10 -12.59 2.36 -13.62
C ALA A 10 -12.85 2.73 -12.16
N ALA A 11 -13.43 1.81 -11.38
CA ALA A 11 -13.65 2.02 -9.95
C ALA A 11 -12.33 2.21 -9.20
N LEU A 12 -11.35 1.32 -9.42
CA LEU A 12 -10.02 1.44 -8.82
C LEU A 12 -9.37 2.79 -9.13
N HIS A 13 -9.44 3.25 -10.39
CA HIS A 13 -8.90 4.55 -10.76
C HIS A 13 -9.57 5.71 -10.01
N VAL A 14 -10.90 5.72 -9.94
CA VAL A 14 -11.66 6.76 -9.23
C VAL A 14 -11.34 6.75 -7.73
N GLU A 15 -11.28 5.57 -7.11
CA GLU A 15 -10.98 5.44 -5.68
C GLU A 15 -9.55 5.87 -5.35
N SER A 16 -8.57 5.51 -6.19
CA SER A 16 -7.18 5.95 -6.03
C SER A 16 -7.01 7.47 -6.15
N GLU A 17 -7.71 8.11 -7.10
CA GLU A 17 -7.71 9.58 -7.24
C GLU A 17 -8.34 10.26 -6.01
N LEU A 18 -9.48 9.76 -5.55
CA LEU A 18 -10.16 10.28 -4.36
C LEU A 18 -9.28 10.17 -3.11
N LEU A 19 -8.62 9.02 -2.92
CA LEU A 19 -7.69 8.81 -1.81
C LEU A 19 -6.50 9.77 -1.91
N THR A 20 -5.88 9.87 -3.09
CA THR A 20 -4.73 10.75 -3.32
C THR A 20 -5.06 12.20 -3.02
N HIS A 21 -6.20 12.69 -3.52
CA HIS A 21 -6.67 14.04 -3.26
C HIS A 21 -6.89 14.31 -1.76
N ARG A 22 -7.49 13.36 -1.04
CA ARG A 22 -7.68 13.47 0.42
C ARG A 22 -6.37 13.53 1.19
N LEU A 23 -5.36 12.78 0.75
CA LEU A 23 -4.04 12.76 1.39
C LEU A 23 -3.22 14.01 1.08
N GLN A 24 -3.37 14.60 -0.11
CA GLN A 24 -2.73 15.87 -0.47
C GLN A 24 -3.20 17.03 0.42
N ASP A 25 -4.47 17.04 0.77
CA ASP A 25 -5.06 18.06 1.63
C ASP A 25 -4.83 17.80 3.13
N LEU A 26 -4.25 16.65 3.51
CA LEU A 26 -4.03 16.25 4.90
C LEU A 26 -2.70 16.80 5.43
N PRO A 27 -2.71 17.71 6.44
CA PRO A 27 -1.47 18.20 7.03
C PRO A 27 -0.65 17.08 7.67
N PHE A 28 0.69 17.19 7.58
CA PHE A 28 1.59 16.11 7.97
C PHE A 28 1.43 15.67 9.44
N GLU A 29 1.10 16.60 10.34
CA GLU A 29 0.87 16.29 11.76
C GLU A 29 -0.28 15.28 11.99
N TYR A 30 -1.19 15.12 11.04
CA TYR A 30 -2.29 14.15 11.13
C TYR A 30 -1.93 12.77 10.57
N TRP A 31 -0.80 12.61 9.88
CA TRP A 31 -0.39 11.32 9.30
C TRP A 31 -0.13 10.25 10.37
N GLY A 32 0.26 10.68 11.58
CA GLY A 32 0.42 9.80 12.74
C GLY A 32 -0.89 9.40 13.43
N ARG A 33 -2.06 9.86 12.96
CA ARG A 33 -3.35 9.53 13.58
C ARG A 33 -3.65 8.04 13.45
N ALA A 34 -4.04 7.40 14.55
CA ALA A 34 -4.45 6.00 14.56
C ALA A 34 -5.68 5.75 13.66
N THR A 35 -5.69 4.57 13.05
CA THR A 35 -6.79 4.04 12.23
C THR A 35 -7.51 2.91 12.98
N PRO A 36 -8.67 2.41 12.48
CA PRO A 36 -9.31 1.24 13.08
C PRO A 36 -8.46 -0.05 13.03
N ALA A 37 -7.46 -0.12 12.16
CA ALA A 37 -6.47 -1.19 12.21
C ALA A 37 -5.54 -0.93 13.41
N GLU A 38 -5.59 -1.83 14.38
CA GLU A 38 -4.86 -1.70 15.63
C GLU A 38 -3.35 -1.56 15.39
N GLY A 39 -2.73 -0.56 16.03
CA GLY A 39 -1.29 -0.28 15.88
C GLY A 39 -0.91 0.48 14.60
N TRP A 40 -1.83 0.73 13.67
CA TRP A 40 -1.55 1.41 12.40
C TRP A 40 -2.09 2.83 12.36
N SER A 41 -1.21 3.75 12.00
CA SER A 41 -1.51 5.14 11.65
C SER A 41 -1.98 5.30 10.19
N ILE A 42 -2.41 6.50 9.82
CA ILE A 42 -2.71 6.83 8.41
C ILE A 42 -1.47 6.59 7.54
N GLN A 43 -0.28 6.97 8.00
CA GLN A 43 0.98 6.72 7.30
C GLN A 43 1.23 5.23 7.06
N ASP A 44 0.94 4.37 8.06
CA ASP A 44 1.11 2.93 7.94
C ASP A 44 0.17 2.35 6.86
N GLN A 45 -1.09 2.81 6.84
CA GLN A 45 -2.07 2.42 5.80
C GLN A 45 -1.61 2.84 4.39
N VAL A 46 -1.12 4.07 4.23
CA VAL A 46 -0.67 4.58 2.93
C VAL A 46 0.59 3.84 2.46
N SER A 47 1.54 3.59 3.35
CA SER A 47 2.77 2.87 3.03
C SER A 47 2.48 1.41 2.65
N HIS A 48 1.52 0.79 3.33
CA HIS A 48 1.04 -0.54 2.99
C HIS A 48 0.43 -0.60 1.57
N LEU A 49 -0.44 0.35 1.22
CA LEU A 49 -1.00 0.45 -0.14
C LEU A 49 0.10 0.63 -1.19
N ALA A 50 1.02 1.57 -0.97
CA ALA A 50 2.13 1.83 -1.89
C ALA A 50 3.02 0.58 -2.10
N PHE A 51 3.33 -0.14 -1.03
CA PHE A 51 4.11 -1.37 -1.11
C PHE A 51 3.41 -2.43 -1.97
N PHE A 52 2.11 -2.66 -1.76
CA PHE A 52 1.37 -3.66 -2.53
C PHE A 52 1.11 -3.24 -3.99
N ASP A 53 1.00 -1.95 -4.27
CA ASP A 53 0.98 -1.42 -5.64
C ASP A 53 2.30 -1.74 -6.36
N ASP A 54 3.44 -1.47 -5.71
CA ASP A 54 4.77 -1.79 -6.24
C ASP A 54 4.95 -3.32 -6.42
N ALA A 55 4.49 -4.12 -5.46
CA ALA A 55 4.52 -5.58 -5.55
C ALA A 55 3.66 -6.09 -6.71
N THR A 56 2.47 -5.51 -6.93
CA THR A 56 1.58 -5.85 -8.05
C THR A 56 2.23 -5.51 -9.38
N LYS A 57 2.83 -4.32 -9.50
CA LYS A 57 3.60 -3.93 -10.68
C LYS A 57 4.77 -4.87 -10.93
N LEU A 58 5.50 -5.27 -9.89
CA LEU A 58 6.59 -6.22 -10.01
C LEU A 58 6.10 -7.59 -10.48
N ALA A 59 4.98 -8.09 -9.95
CA ALA A 59 4.39 -9.35 -10.37
C ALA A 59 4.02 -9.35 -11.86
N LEU A 60 3.56 -8.22 -12.39
CA LEU A 60 3.19 -8.07 -13.80
C LEU A 60 4.40 -7.89 -14.73
N THR A 61 5.45 -7.21 -14.27
CA THR A 61 6.58 -6.79 -15.12
C THR A 61 7.81 -7.69 -14.99
N ALA A 62 8.00 -8.35 -13.85
CA ALA A 62 9.11 -9.27 -13.59
C ALA A 62 8.67 -10.39 -12.61
N PRO A 63 7.87 -11.38 -13.09
CA PRO A 63 7.27 -12.42 -12.24
C PRO A 63 8.29 -13.20 -11.40
N ASP A 64 9.45 -13.53 -11.96
CA ASP A 64 10.51 -14.27 -11.23
C ASP A 64 11.09 -13.46 -10.08
N HIS A 65 11.24 -12.14 -10.26
CA HIS A 65 11.71 -11.25 -9.19
C HIS A 65 10.64 -11.12 -8.10
N PHE A 66 9.37 -11.01 -8.48
CA PHE A 66 8.26 -11.03 -7.54
C PHE A 66 8.24 -12.31 -6.71
N ALA A 67 8.37 -13.49 -7.34
CA ALA A 67 8.36 -14.77 -6.64
C ALA A 67 9.48 -14.87 -5.59
N GLN A 68 10.69 -14.38 -5.93
CA GLN A 68 11.81 -14.33 -4.99
C GLN A 68 11.58 -13.35 -3.84
N MET A 69 11.03 -12.16 -4.12
CA MET A 69 10.68 -11.16 -3.11
C MET A 69 9.61 -11.72 -2.15
N ALA A 70 8.54 -12.29 -2.68
CA ALA A 70 7.43 -12.85 -1.91
C ALA A 70 7.90 -14.01 -1.02
N ALA A 71 8.71 -14.92 -1.57
CA ALA A 71 9.28 -16.03 -0.79
C ALA A 71 10.12 -15.53 0.39
N LYS A 72 10.98 -14.52 0.18
CA LYS A 72 11.79 -13.92 1.26
C LYS A 72 10.94 -13.28 2.37
N LEU A 73 9.88 -12.57 1.99
CA LEU A 73 8.97 -11.93 2.95
C LEU A 73 8.24 -12.97 3.79
N ILE A 74 7.72 -14.02 3.15
CA ILE A 74 6.97 -15.10 3.81
C ILE A 74 7.90 -15.94 4.72
N ASP A 75 9.12 -16.25 4.28
CA ASP A 75 10.12 -16.96 5.08
C ASP A 75 10.48 -16.20 6.37
N GLY A 76 10.47 -14.87 6.32
CA GLY A 76 10.61 -14.02 7.49
C GLY A 76 9.40 -14.02 8.43
N GLY A 77 8.23 -14.52 8.01
CA GLY A 77 6.99 -14.55 8.79
C GLY A 77 5.85 -13.76 8.14
N MET A 78 4.61 -14.17 8.42
CA MET A 78 3.39 -13.58 7.84
C MET A 78 3.01 -12.20 8.40
N ASP A 79 3.67 -11.75 9.47
CA ASP A 79 3.65 -10.39 10.01
C ASP A 79 4.43 -9.38 9.15
N PHE A 80 4.91 -9.79 7.97
CA PHE A 80 5.63 -8.90 7.08
C PHE A 80 4.89 -7.59 6.73
N PRO A 81 3.55 -7.52 6.60
CA PRO A 81 2.88 -6.24 6.36
C PRO A 81 3.12 -5.24 7.50
N ASP A 82 3.05 -5.71 8.76
CA ASP A 82 3.30 -4.87 9.94
C ASP A 82 4.76 -4.39 9.99
N ARG A 83 5.72 -5.28 9.70
CA ARG A 83 7.14 -4.93 9.66
C ARG A 83 7.47 -3.93 8.55
N ILE A 84 6.87 -4.08 7.38
CA ILE A 84 7.04 -3.15 6.26
C ILE A 84 6.46 -1.79 6.63
N ALA A 85 5.25 -1.75 7.19
CA ALA A 85 4.65 -0.51 7.66
C ALA A 85 5.55 0.19 8.69
N GLU A 86 6.06 -0.55 9.68
CA GLU A 86 7.00 -0.03 10.68
C GLU A 86 8.29 0.52 10.05
N GLN A 87 8.89 -0.18 9.08
CA GLN A 87 10.08 0.27 8.35
C GLN A 87 9.86 1.58 7.59
N HIS A 88 8.64 1.83 7.10
CA HIS A 88 8.29 3.03 6.34
C HIS A 88 7.91 4.24 7.20
N ARG A 89 7.81 4.09 8.53
CA ARG A 89 7.53 5.22 9.45
C ARG A 89 8.57 6.34 9.40
N ILE A 90 9.79 6.04 8.93
CA ILE A 90 10.87 7.02 8.75
C ILE A 90 10.70 7.91 7.50
N LEU A 91 9.73 7.63 6.63
CA LEU A 91 9.48 8.42 5.43
C LEU A 91 8.59 9.62 5.75
N ALA A 92 9.15 10.83 5.72
CA ALA A 92 8.33 12.04 5.62
C ALA A 92 7.84 12.21 4.16
N PRO A 93 6.57 12.65 3.93
CA PRO A 93 6.10 13.02 2.61
C PRO A 93 7.04 14.08 2.00
N ARG A 94 7.43 13.88 0.74
CA ARG A 94 8.15 14.93 0.02
C ARG A 94 7.14 16.00 -0.39
N HIS A 95 7.35 17.23 0.07
CA HIS A 95 6.62 18.42 -0.38
C HIS A 95 6.87 18.70 -1.86
#